data_AF-A0A662JD91-F1
#
_entry.id   AF-A0A662JD91-F1
#
_cell.length_a   1.000
_cell.length_b   1.000
_cell.length_c   1.000
_cell.angle_alpha   90.00
_cell.angle_beta   90.00
_cell.angle_gamma   90.00
#
_symmetry.space_group_name_H-M   'P 1'
#
loop_
_entity.id
_entity.type
_entity.pdbx_description
1 polymer ?
#
loop_
_entity_poly.entity_id
_entity_poly.type
_entity_poly.pdbx_seq_one_letter_code
_entity_poly.pdbx_strand_id
1 'polypeptide(L)'
;MMQVFKGPMIDVYLLPGSMTIEFKHRTILEGNPYFSAHAFIVIEYDDIEDVYLENDILVLKLNDGSKVKLEVNNVKNLYEHIKRIVESIRE
;
A
#
# COMPACT_ATOMS: atom_id res chain seq x y z
N MET A 1 9.86 13.63 3.66
CA MET A 1 9.65 12.91 4.93
C MET A 1 8.73 11.74 4.63
N MET A 2 9.12 10.52 4.99
CA MET A 2 8.32 9.31 4.72
C MET A 2 7.04 9.35 5.57
N GLN A 3 5.88 9.24 4.94
CA GLN A 3 4.60 9.20 5.64
C GLN A 3 4.13 7.74 5.77
N VAL A 4 3.67 7.35 6.95
CA VAL A 4 3.29 5.96 7.24
C VAL A 4 1.87 5.89 7.76
N PHE A 5 1.08 5.02 7.16
CA PHE A 5 -0.29 4.74 7.54
C PHE A 5 -0.38 3.34 8.13
N LYS A 6 -0.74 3.27 9.41
CA LYS A 6 -0.80 2.00 10.15
C LYS A 6 -2.16 1.35 10.00
N GLY A 7 -2.19 0.05 9.79
CA GLY A 7 -3.41 -0.77 9.77
C GLY A 7 -3.31 -1.99 10.69
N PRO A 8 -4.39 -2.78 10.83
CA PRO A 8 -4.38 -3.97 11.68
C PRO A 8 -3.45 -5.06 11.13
N MET A 9 -3.48 -5.29 9.82
CA MET A 9 -2.72 -6.36 9.14
C MET A 9 -1.56 -5.84 8.29
N ILE A 10 -1.62 -4.58 7.87
CA ILE A 10 -0.63 -3.96 6.99
C ILE A 10 -0.21 -2.59 7.49
N ASP A 11 0.98 -2.16 7.09
CA ASP A 11 1.42 -0.77 7.16
C ASP A 11 1.76 -0.27 5.76
N VAL A 12 1.34 0.95 5.43
CA VAL A 12 1.58 1.57 4.11
C VAL A 12 2.55 2.72 4.26
N TYR A 13 3.66 2.68 3.53
CA TYR A 13 4.72 3.68 3.53
C TYR A 13 4.66 4.43 2.20
N LEU A 14 4.44 5.74 2.24
CA LEU A 14 4.48 6.60 1.07
C LEU A 14 5.90 7.10 0.87
N LEU A 15 6.50 6.72 -0.27
CA LEU A 15 7.83 7.12 -0.71
C LEU A 15 7.72 8.04 -1.93
N PRO A 16 8.78 8.76 -2.32
CA PRO A 16 8.81 9.44 -3.62
C PRO A 16 8.73 8.40 -4.76
N GLY A 17 7.76 8.54 -5.65
CA GLY A 17 7.58 7.68 -6.83
C GLY A 17 6.85 6.36 -6.59
N SER A 18 6.79 5.86 -5.36
CA SER A 18 6.12 4.59 -5.04
C SER A 18 5.55 4.54 -3.63
N MET A 19 4.74 3.51 -3.35
CA MET A 19 4.38 3.11 -1.99
C MET A 19 4.84 1.68 -1.69
N THR A 20 5.13 1.41 -0.43
CA THR A 20 5.39 0.06 0.07
C THR A 20 4.29 -0.36 1.04
N ILE A 21 3.78 -1.57 0.87
CA ILE A 21 2.79 -2.20 1.74
C ILE A 21 3.48 -3.34 2.47
N GLU A 22 3.70 -3.19 3.77
CA GLU A 22 4.28 -4.22 4.63
C GLU A 22 3.17 -5.05 5.27
N PHE A 23 3.25 -6.37 5.18
CA PHE A 23 2.35 -7.28 5.87
C PHE A 23 2.90 -7.62 7.26
N LYS A 24 2.08 -7.41 8.30
CA LYS A 24 2.45 -7.70 9.70
C LYS A 24 2.47 -9.19 10.03
N HIS A 25 1.84 -10.01 9.20
CA HIS A 25 1.86 -11.45 9.40
C HIS A 25 3.26 -11.99 9.14
N ARG A 26 3.93 -12.43 10.21
CA ARG A 26 5.26 -13.02 10.15
C ARG A 26 5.12 -14.50 9.89
N THR A 27 5.65 -14.97 8.77
CA THR A 27 5.90 -16.40 8.61
C THR A 27 7.25 -16.70 9.23
N ILE A 28 7.23 -17.45 10.33
CA ILE A 28 8.45 -18.04 10.90
C ILE A 28 8.81 -19.22 10.00
N LEU A 29 9.96 -19.15 9.35
CA LEU A 29 10.50 -20.29 8.62
C LEU A 29 11.40 -21.07 9.58
N GLU A 30 10.90 -22.21 10.05
CA GLU A 30 11.66 -23.10 10.93
C GLU A 30 12.79 -23.79 10.13
N GLY A 31 14.01 -23.69 10.61
CA GLY A 31 15.21 -24.21 9.96
C GLY A 31 16.49 -23.60 10.54
N ASN A 32 17.65 -24.12 10.14
CA ASN A 32 18.95 -23.53 10.44
C ASN A 32 19.57 -23.02 9.12
N PRO A 33 19.58 -21.70 8.87
CA PRO A 33 19.35 -20.61 9.82
C PRO A 33 17.86 -20.29 10.03
N TYR A 34 17.55 -19.70 11.19
CA TYR A 34 16.23 -19.17 11.53
C TYR A 34 16.03 -17.80 10.88
N PHE A 35 14.94 -17.62 10.15
CA PHE A 35 14.58 -16.33 9.56
C PHE A 35 13.09 -16.01 9.75
N SER A 36 12.79 -14.74 10.00
CA SER A 36 11.43 -14.19 9.89
C SER A 36 11.27 -13.52 8.53
N ALA A 37 10.39 -14.04 7.68
CA ALA A 37 10.07 -13.39 6.41
C ALA A 37 8.93 -12.37 6.62
N HIS A 38 9.17 -11.13 6.23
CA HIS A 38 8.14 -10.10 6.08
C HIS A 38 7.79 -10.01 4.61
N ALA A 39 6.54 -10.28 4.25
CA ALA A 39 6.08 -9.99 2.90
C ALA A 39 5.88 -8.48 2.76
N PHE A 40 6.32 -7.93 1.64
CA PHE A 40 6.01 -6.56 1.25
C PHE A 40 5.69 -6.49 -0.24
N ILE A 41 4.86 -5.52 -0.62
CA ILE A 41 4.56 -5.19 -2.01
C ILE A 41 5.00 -3.74 -2.24
N VAL A 42 5.60 -3.48 -3.39
CA VAL A 42 5.89 -2.12 -3.86
C VAL A 42 5.01 -1.84 -5.06
N ILE A 43 4.38 -0.65 -5.08
CA ILE A 43 3.52 -0.19 -6.18
C ILE A 43 4.05 1.19 -6.60
N GLU A 44 4.44 1.34 -7.86
CA GLU A 44 4.79 2.63 -8.44
C GLU A 44 3.52 3.44 -8.68
N TYR A 45 3.55 4.76 -8.47
CA TYR A 45 2.31 5.54 -8.53
C TYR A 45 1.76 5.68 -9.96
N ASP A 46 2.62 5.59 -10.97
CA ASP A 46 2.26 5.57 -12.39
C ASP A 46 1.64 4.23 -12.84
N ASP A 47 1.81 3.15 -12.07
CA ASP A 47 1.11 1.88 -12.27
C ASP A 47 -0.38 1.93 -11.85
N ILE A 48 -0.80 2.99 -11.15
CA ILE A 48 -2.16 3.13 -10.62
C ILE A 48 -3.06 3.77 -11.67
N GLU A 49 -4.09 3.03 -12.11
CA GLU A 49 -5.11 3.47 -13.04
C GLU A 49 -6.23 4.28 -12.35
N ASP A 50 -6.67 3.85 -11.17
CA ASP A 50 -7.74 4.54 -10.43
C ASP A 50 -7.63 4.31 -8.92
N VAL A 51 -8.16 5.26 -8.15
CA VAL A 51 -8.12 5.30 -6.70
C VAL A 51 -9.51 5.68 -6.17
N TYR A 52 -10.11 4.78 -5.40
CA TYR A 52 -11.45 4.98 -4.84
C TYR A 52 -11.63 4.28 -3.48
N LEU A 53 -12.67 4.68 -2.75
CA LEU A 53 -13.06 4.05 -1.48
C LEU A 53 -14.26 3.12 -1.70
N GLU A 54 -14.20 1.93 -1.12
CA GLU A 54 -15.29 0.93 -1.11
C GLU A 54 -15.47 0.46 0.33
N ASN A 55 -16.57 0.86 0.99
CA ASN A 55 -16.88 0.48 2.39
C ASN A 55 -15.72 0.76 3.38
N ASP A 56 -15.18 1.98 3.37
CA ASP A 56 -14.01 2.38 4.19
C ASP A 56 -12.73 1.56 3.93
N ILE A 57 -12.64 0.90 2.77
CA ILE A 57 -11.41 0.27 2.27
C ILE A 57 -10.91 1.08 1.07
N LEU A 58 -9.62 1.39 1.06
CA LEU A 58 -8.99 2.01 -0.10
C LEU A 58 -8.73 0.95 -1.17
N VAL A 59 -9.20 1.20 -2.38
CA VAL A 59 -8.99 0.34 -3.53
C VAL A 59 -8.14 1.07 -4.57
N LEU A 60 -7.03 0.45 -4.93
CA LEU A 60 -6.19 0.84 -6.06
C LEU A 60 -6.50 -0.10 -7.22
N LYS A 61 -6.94 0.46 -8.34
CA LYS A 61 -7.00 -0.27 -9.62
C LYS A 61 -5.69 -0.01 -10.35
N LEU A 62 -4.97 -1.05 -10.73
CA LEU A 62 -3.70 -0.93 -11.45
C LEU A 62 -3.92 -1.02 -12.96
N ASN A 63 -2.93 -0.58 -13.75
CA ASN A 63 -2.98 -0.54 -15.22
C ASN A 63 -3.18 -1.93 -15.86
N ASP A 64 -2.79 -3.00 -15.17
CA ASP A 64 -3.00 -4.39 -15.61
C ASP A 64 -4.44 -4.91 -15.32
N GLY A 65 -5.29 -4.07 -14.73
CA GLY A 65 -6.66 -4.38 -14.33
C GLY A 65 -6.78 -5.05 -12.97
N SER A 66 -5.67 -5.37 -12.30
CA SER A 66 -5.68 -5.91 -10.94
C SER A 66 -6.13 -4.86 -9.92
N LYS A 67 -6.55 -5.33 -8.75
CA LYS A 67 -7.03 -4.48 -7.66
C LYS A 67 -6.33 -4.79 -6.36
N VAL A 68 -5.80 -3.77 -5.70
CA VAL A 68 -5.20 -3.85 -4.38
C VAL A 68 -6.11 -3.16 -3.37
N LYS A 69 -6.47 -3.88 -2.31
CA LYS A 69 -7.32 -3.37 -1.23
C LYS A 69 -6.47 -3.09 0.01
N LEU A 70 -6.56 -1.88 0.53
CA LEU A 70 -5.78 -1.39 1.66
C LEU A 70 -6.69 -0.99 2.82
N GLU A 71 -6.48 -1.64 3.96
CA GLU A 71 -7.18 -1.36 5.21
C GLU A 71 -6.19 -0.78 6.22
N VAL A 72 -6.36 0.51 6.52
CA VAL A 72 -5.54 1.25 7.50
C VAL A 72 -6.43 2.09 8.41
N ASN A 73 -5.93 2.43 9.59
CA ASN A 73 -6.69 3.14 10.62
C ASN A 73 -7.22 4.51 10.16
N ASN A 74 -6.50 5.19 9.25
CA ASN A 74 -6.92 6.48 8.70
C ASN A 74 -7.00 6.42 7.16
N VAL A 75 -7.87 5.54 6.67
CA VAL A 75 -8.03 5.23 5.24
C VAL A 75 -8.39 6.45 4.40
N LYS A 76 -9.20 7.38 4.94
CA LYS A 76 -9.61 8.59 4.23
C LYS A 76 -8.41 9.51 3.96
N ASN A 77 -7.54 9.70 4.95
CA ASN A 77 -6.32 10.50 4.74
C ASN A 77 -5.36 9.81 3.77
N LEU A 78 -5.21 8.48 3.85
CA LEU A 78 -4.40 7.72 2.88
C LEU A 78 -4.95 7.89 1.45
N TYR A 79 -6.26 7.78 1.27
CA TYR A 79 -6.95 8.01 0.00
C TYR A 79 -6.65 9.39 -0.58
N GLU A 80 -6.85 10.46 0.20
CA GLU A 80 -6.60 11.83 -0.26
C GLU A 80 -5.14 12.04 -0.67
N HIS A 81 -4.20 11.47 0.08
CA HIS A 81 -2.78 11.56 -0.23
C HIS A 81 -2.44 10.83 -1.54
N ILE A 82 -2.85 9.57 -1.70
CA ILE A 82 -2.55 8.80 -2.91
C ILE A 82 -3.26 9.40 -4.12
N LYS A 83 -4.52 9.81 -3.97
CA LYS A 83 -5.28 10.42 -5.07
C LYS A 83 -4.59 11.68 -5.60
N ARG A 84 -4.15 12.56 -4.71
CA ARG A 84 -3.41 13.76 -5.09
C ARG A 84 -2.10 13.45 -5.81
N ILE A 85 -1.37 12.44 -5.36
CA ILE A 85 -0.12 12.01 -6.01
C ILE A 85 -0.42 11.50 -7.43
N VAL A 86 -1.37 10.59 -7.58
CA VAL A 86 -1.74 9.99 -8.88
C VAL A 86 -2.25 11.06 -9.85
N GLU A 87 -3.06 12.01 -9.39
CA GLU A 87 -3.53 13.13 -10.20
C GLU A 87 -2.36 14.02 -10.65
N SER A 88 -1.40 14.32 -9.77
CA SER A 88 -0.24 15.17 -10.11
C SER A 88 0.73 14.58 -11.14
N ILE A 89 0.73 13.26 -11.32
CA ILE A 89 1.59 12.57 -12.30
C ILE A 89 0.98 12.64 -13.71
N ARG A 90 -0.34 12.85 -13.80
CA ARG A 90 -1.09 12.85 -15.06
C ARG A 90 -1.23 14.23 -15.69
N GLU A 91 -0.89 15.29 -14.94
CA GLU A 91 -0.77 16.67 -15.42
C GLU A 91 0.54 16.90 -16.17
#